data_AF-A0A1G0LL74-F1
#
_entry.id   AF-A0A1G0LL74-F1
#
_cell.length_a   1.000
_cell.length_b   1.000
_cell.length_c   1.000
_cell.angle_alpha   90.00
_cell.angle_beta   90.00
_cell.angle_gamma   90.00
#
_symmetry.space_group_name_H-M   'P 1'
#
loop_
_entity.id
_entity.type
_entity.pdbx_description
1 polymer ?
#
loop_
_entity_poly.entity_id
_entity_poly.type
_entity_poly.pdbx_seq_one_letter_code
_entity_poly.pdbx_strand_id
1 'polypeptide(L)'
;MKQRIIGIVALLAVTVLLSGPACADGKAGIGWQETIAAKTGKAKTLAELAKMYDSSSCIECHQEQHDQSQKSIHSKSIFGTARTAMTFITSIENGLMEQPYSGVKSPKDVKVEHLMGCAKCHLPQLADAEDSVAQELVTTLYNWKDALKKKDKVASDTLEAKLKSVNINCLICHNRNAITHKWQDGYPKAGVVYGSNDGEHPSDKFPKMATSPIMKESIQCGQCHGMGPNMELDQPTQCCTSYGSYLWVYKAEIGQESCQECHMTKSKLGHNIQGYRDPAMYKNAVDFKVEAFGYHWRDGAEIKPKAVVKVEMTNRSGHSIPDG
;
A
#
# COMPACT_ATOMS: atom_id res chain seq x y z
N MET A 1 -80.30 -24.52 22.27
CA MET A 1 -79.38 -25.57 22.77
C MET A 1 -78.17 -25.64 21.85
N LYS A 2 -76.97 -25.37 22.40
CA LYS A 2 -75.61 -25.71 21.90
C LYS A 2 -75.21 -25.18 20.50
N GLN A 3 -74.39 -24.13 20.40
CA GLN A 3 -72.91 -24.05 20.55
C GLN A 3 -72.09 -24.48 19.32
N ARG A 4 -71.05 -23.65 19.05
CA ARG A 4 -69.87 -23.76 18.15
C ARG A 4 -70.07 -23.04 16.81
N ILE A 5 -69.57 -21.83 16.53
CA ILE A 5 -68.27 -21.15 16.76
C ILE A 5 -67.07 -22.05 16.43
N ILE A 6 -66.46 -21.77 15.28
CA ILE A 6 -65.03 -21.73 14.89
C ILE A 6 -65.13 -21.32 13.40
N GLY A 7 -64.77 -20.13 12.92
CA GLY A 7 -63.52 -19.41 13.13
C GLY A 7 -62.81 -19.28 11.77
N ILE A 8 -63.38 -18.51 10.83
CA ILE A 8 -62.71 -18.17 9.56
C ILE A 8 -61.89 -16.91 9.83
N VAL A 9 -60.62 -17.11 10.20
CA VAL A 9 -59.64 -16.04 10.29
C VAL A 9 -58.98 -15.89 8.92
N ALA A 10 -59.00 -14.64 8.45
CA ALA A 10 -58.48 -14.18 7.19
C ALA A 10 -57.03 -14.62 6.96
N LEU A 11 -56.81 -15.34 5.85
CA LEU A 11 -55.48 -15.52 5.27
C LEU A 11 -55.16 -14.30 4.39
N LEU A 12 -54.97 -13.14 5.02
CA LEU A 12 -54.22 -12.05 4.41
C LEU A 12 -52.75 -12.45 4.51
N ALA A 13 -52.26 -13.07 3.44
CA ALA A 13 -50.83 -13.27 3.23
C ALA A 13 -50.17 -11.89 3.18
N VAL A 14 -49.71 -11.45 4.35
CA VAL A 14 -48.75 -10.38 4.49
C VAL A 14 -47.44 -10.93 3.95
N THR A 15 -47.25 -10.76 2.64
CA THR A 15 -45.93 -10.77 2.02
C THR A 15 -45.22 -9.52 2.52
N VAL A 16 -44.77 -9.54 3.78
CA VAL A 16 -43.65 -8.69 4.20
C VAL A 16 -42.47 -9.25 3.41
N LEU A 17 -42.28 -8.66 2.23
CA LEU A 17 -40.97 -8.55 1.62
C LEU A 17 -40.05 -8.05 2.73
N LEU A 18 -39.29 -8.96 3.31
CA LEU A 18 -38.02 -8.67 3.95
C LEU A 18 -37.07 -8.17 2.86
N SER A 19 -37.38 -7.03 2.26
CA SER A 19 -36.40 -6.17 1.62
C SER A 19 -35.64 -5.47 2.73
N GLY A 20 -34.90 -6.26 3.51
CA GLY A 20 -33.76 -5.72 4.26
C GLY A 20 -32.80 -5.10 3.25
N PRO A 21 -32.01 -4.08 3.62
CA PRO A 21 -31.08 -3.39 2.73
C PRO A 21 -29.89 -4.30 2.40
N ALA A 22 -30.13 -5.39 1.68
CA ALA A 22 -29.13 -6.32 1.16
C ALA A 22 -28.60 -5.87 -0.22
N CYS A 23 -29.10 -4.76 -0.76
CA CYS A 23 -28.72 -4.28 -2.09
C CYS A 23 -28.45 -2.77 -2.06
N ALA A 24 -27.49 -2.32 -1.26
CA ALA A 24 -27.00 -0.94 -1.39
C ALA A 24 -25.81 -0.83 -2.36
N ASP A 25 -24.97 -1.87 -2.55
CA ASP A 25 -23.82 -1.81 -3.47
C ASP A 25 -23.37 -3.18 -4.04
N GLY A 26 -24.19 -4.24 -3.91
CA GLY A 26 -23.83 -5.58 -4.42
C GLY A 26 -22.62 -6.26 -3.74
N LYS A 27 -22.09 -5.68 -2.67
CA LYS A 27 -20.90 -6.19 -1.96
C LYS A 27 -21.26 -7.23 -0.90
N ALA A 28 -20.65 -8.42 -1.00
CA ALA A 28 -20.79 -9.47 0.00
C ALA A 28 -20.09 -9.12 1.33
N GLY A 29 -20.67 -9.60 2.44
CA GLY A 29 -20.20 -9.35 3.80
C GLY A 29 -20.97 -8.24 4.52
N ILE A 30 -20.86 -8.20 5.84
CA ILE A 30 -21.53 -7.21 6.71
C ILE A 30 -20.50 -6.24 7.31
N GLY A 31 -20.92 -5.00 7.58
CA GLY A 31 -20.10 -3.99 8.27
C GLY A 31 -19.17 -3.17 7.39
N TRP A 32 -19.14 -3.38 6.07
CA TRP A 32 -18.38 -2.53 5.15
C TRP A 32 -18.90 -1.09 5.09
N GLN A 33 -20.17 -0.89 5.44
CA GLN A 33 -20.82 0.43 5.57
C GLN A 33 -20.21 1.27 6.69
N GLU A 34 -19.47 0.64 7.62
CA GLU A 34 -18.79 1.31 8.73
C GLU A 34 -17.39 1.80 8.36
N THR A 35 -16.90 1.53 7.16
CA THR A 35 -15.58 2.01 6.70
C THR A 35 -15.56 3.53 6.51
N ILE A 36 -14.37 4.14 6.54
CA ILE A 36 -14.19 5.58 6.29
C ILE A 36 -14.88 6.00 4.99
N ALA A 37 -14.56 5.33 3.88
CA ALA A 37 -15.12 5.64 2.56
C ALA A 37 -16.64 5.50 2.50
N ALA A 38 -17.23 4.51 3.17
CA ALA A 38 -18.67 4.33 3.19
C ALA A 38 -19.38 5.41 4.02
N LYS A 39 -18.77 5.90 5.11
CA LYS A 39 -19.34 6.95 5.97
C LYS A 39 -19.16 8.35 5.40
N THR A 40 -18.03 8.64 4.76
CA THR A 40 -17.72 9.99 4.24
C THR A 40 -18.01 10.16 2.76
N GLY A 41 -18.31 9.06 2.06
CA GLY A 41 -18.30 9.02 0.60
C GLY A 41 -16.88 8.87 0.05
N LYS A 42 -16.80 8.54 -1.25
CA LYS A 42 -15.53 8.49 -1.99
C LYS A 42 -14.97 9.89 -2.19
N ALA A 43 -13.64 10.02 -2.11
CA ALA A 43 -12.95 11.28 -2.41
C ALA A 43 -13.10 11.65 -3.89
N LYS A 44 -13.29 12.95 -4.16
CA LYS A 44 -13.38 13.52 -5.52
C LYS A 44 -12.14 14.28 -5.93
N THR A 45 -11.30 14.66 -4.96
CA THR A 45 -9.99 15.29 -5.19
C THR A 45 -8.88 14.64 -4.35
N LEU A 46 -7.63 14.86 -4.72
CA LEU A 46 -6.46 14.46 -3.92
C LEU A 46 -6.48 15.08 -2.52
N ALA A 47 -6.96 16.33 -2.39
CA ALA A 47 -7.07 17.01 -1.10
C ALA A 47 -8.11 16.34 -0.19
N GLU A 48 -9.26 15.95 -0.75
CA GLU A 48 -10.29 15.18 -0.02
C GLU A 48 -9.75 13.81 0.39
N LEU A 49 -9.03 13.12 -0.51
CA LEU A 49 -8.42 11.83 -0.21
C LEU A 49 -7.38 11.94 0.92
N ALA A 50 -6.54 12.97 0.90
CA ALA A 50 -5.60 13.25 1.97
C ALA A 50 -6.33 13.52 3.31
N LYS A 51 -7.43 14.29 3.27
CA LYS A 51 -8.25 14.60 4.45
C LYS A 51 -8.95 13.38 5.04
N MET A 52 -9.44 12.46 4.21
CA MET A 52 -10.09 11.21 4.66
C MET A 52 -9.16 10.36 5.54
N TYR A 53 -7.85 10.40 5.26
CA TYR A 53 -6.83 9.66 6.00
C TYR A 53 -5.87 10.59 6.74
N ASP A 54 -6.31 11.79 7.11
CA ASP A 54 -5.48 12.75 7.83
C ASP A 54 -5.16 12.23 9.25
N SER A 55 -3.87 12.02 9.51
CA SER A 55 -3.32 11.55 10.78
C SER A 55 -2.59 12.65 11.56
N SER A 56 -2.82 13.93 11.25
CA SER A 56 -2.17 15.06 11.94
C SER A 56 -2.44 15.06 13.46
N SER A 57 -3.67 14.74 13.88
CA SER A 57 -4.04 14.60 15.29
C SER A 57 -3.25 13.51 16.03
N CYS A 58 -2.68 12.53 15.33
CA CYS A 58 -1.88 11.49 15.95
C CYS A 58 -0.53 12.03 16.46
N ILE A 59 -0.02 13.09 15.83
CA ILE A 59 1.31 13.66 16.09
C ILE A 59 1.39 14.25 17.51
N GLU A 60 0.27 14.80 17.99
CA GLU A 60 0.15 15.42 19.32
C GLU A 60 0.53 14.46 20.46
N CYS A 61 0.30 13.15 20.29
CA CYS A 61 0.64 12.13 21.29
C CYS A 61 1.70 11.11 20.81
N HIS A 62 1.90 10.96 19.50
CA HIS A 62 2.79 9.96 18.89
C HIS A 62 3.92 10.60 18.07
N GLN A 63 4.51 11.68 18.57
CA GLN A 63 5.55 12.44 17.88
C GLN A 63 6.75 11.56 17.48
N GLU A 64 7.22 10.68 18.36
CA GLU A 64 8.38 9.82 18.06
C GLU A 64 8.11 8.88 16.89
N GLN A 65 6.96 8.19 16.91
CA GLN A 65 6.55 7.28 15.84
C GLN A 65 6.31 8.05 14.54
N HIS A 66 5.75 9.26 14.62
CA HIS A 66 5.61 10.14 13.47
C HIS A 66 6.97 10.50 12.87
N ASP A 67 7.94 10.94 13.69
CA ASP A 67 9.27 11.35 13.21
C ASP A 67 10.06 10.20 12.60
N GLN A 68 9.88 8.99 13.14
CA GLN A 68 10.39 7.75 12.54
C GLN A 68 9.70 7.47 11.19
N SER A 69 8.38 7.52 11.14
CA SER A 69 7.58 7.28 9.92
C SER A 69 7.93 8.26 8.79
N GLN A 70 8.14 9.55 9.10
CA GLN A 70 8.53 10.55 8.10
C GLN A 70 9.87 10.24 7.42
N LYS A 71 10.77 9.51 8.09
CA LYS A 71 12.04 9.04 7.50
C LYS A 71 11.86 7.84 6.57
N SER A 72 10.78 7.07 6.73
CA SER A 72 10.47 5.91 5.88
C SER A 72 10.19 6.34 4.44
N ILE A 73 10.41 5.44 3.48
CA ILE A 73 10.00 5.67 2.09
C ILE A 73 8.47 5.68 1.93
N HIS A 74 7.74 5.03 2.83
CA HIS A 74 6.28 4.94 2.81
C HIS A 74 5.61 6.32 2.99
N SER A 75 6.23 7.23 3.75
CA SER A 75 5.75 8.61 3.90
C SER A 75 5.81 9.43 2.61
N LYS A 76 6.50 8.91 1.58
CA LYS A 76 6.63 9.53 0.25
C LYS A 76 5.93 8.71 -0.83
N SER A 77 5.05 7.78 -0.47
CA SER A 77 4.45 6.73 -1.30
C SER A 77 4.49 6.86 -2.85
N ILE A 78 3.72 7.78 -3.47
CA ILE A 78 3.71 7.95 -4.95
C ILE A 78 4.96 8.65 -5.46
N PHE A 79 5.44 9.65 -4.71
CA PHE A 79 6.61 10.40 -5.09
C PHE A 79 7.90 9.55 -5.00
N GLY A 80 7.98 8.70 -3.97
CA GLY A 80 9.13 7.92 -3.56
C GLY A 80 10.38 8.79 -3.47
N THR A 81 11.36 8.47 -4.32
CA THR A 81 12.58 9.27 -4.52
C THR A 81 12.55 10.02 -5.85
N ALA A 82 11.40 10.56 -6.25
CA ALA A 82 11.07 11.06 -7.60
C ALA A 82 11.02 9.97 -8.70
N ARG A 83 11.85 8.91 -8.57
CA ARG A 83 11.85 7.76 -9.48
C ARG A 83 10.50 7.06 -9.54
N THR A 84 9.81 6.90 -8.40
CA THR A 84 8.48 6.27 -8.36
C THR A 84 7.46 7.07 -9.15
N ALA A 85 7.43 8.40 -9.00
CA ALA A 85 6.56 9.28 -9.79
C ALA A 85 6.83 9.14 -11.30
N MET A 86 8.10 9.07 -11.70
CA MET A 86 8.48 8.83 -13.09
C MET A 86 8.05 7.44 -13.58
N THR A 87 8.20 6.40 -12.77
CA THR A 87 7.74 5.05 -13.11
C THR A 87 6.23 4.98 -13.27
N PHE A 88 5.45 5.69 -12.45
CA PHE A 88 4.00 5.80 -12.67
C PHE A 88 3.68 6.37 -14.06
N ILE A 89 4.39 7.44 -14.45
CA ILE A 89 4.23 8.03 -15.79
C ILE A 89 4.60 7.01 -16.87
N THR A 90 5.72 6.30 -16.74
CA THR A 90 6.13 5.26 -17.70
C THR A 90 5.12 4.10 -17.78
N SER A 91 4.55 3.66 -16.66
CA SER A 91 3.51 2.61 -16.65
C SER A 91 2.24 3.05 -17.37
N ILE A 92 1.93 4.35 -17.37
CA ILE A 92 0.79 4.90 -18.12
C ILE A 92 1.16 4.98 -19.61
N GLU A 93 2.30 5.58 -19.95
CA GLU A 93 2.74 5.81 -21.34
C GLU A 93 3.01 4.50 -22.08
N ASN A 94 3.79 3.60 -21.48
CA ASN A 94 4.26 2.35 -22.11
C ASN A 94 3.43 1.12 -21.68
N GLY A 95 2.40 1.33 -20.86
CA GLY A 95 1.51 0.25 -20.41
C GLY A 95 0.09 0.57 -20.83
N LEU A 96 -0.60 1.36 -20.01
CA LEU A 96 -2.02 1.65 -20.22
C LEU A 96 -2.30 2.23 -21.61
N MET A 97 -1.51 3.18 -22.12
CA MET A 97 -1.78 3.81 -23.42
C MET A 97 -1.48 2.89 -24.63
N GLU A 98 -0.57 1.93 -24.48
CA GLU A 98 -0.19 0.96 -25.53
C GLU A 98 -1.09 -0.26 -25.55
N GLN A 99 -1.72 -0.61 -24.42
CA GLN A 99 -2.63 -1.75 -24.34
C GLN A 99 -3.91 -1.50 -25.14
N PRO A 100 -4.27 -2.39 -26.10
CA PRO A 100 -5.41 -2.13 -27.00
C PRO A 100 -6.76 -2.12 -26.28
N TYR A 101 -6.88 -2.81 -25.15
CA TYR A 101 -8.14 -2.97 -24.40
C TYR A 101 -8.21 -2.15 -23.11
N SER A 102 -7.21 -1.32 -22.80
CA SER A 102 -7.25 -0.46 -21.61
C SER A 102 -8.25 0.70 -21.74
N GLY A 103 -8.58 1.11 -22.97
CA GLY A 103 -9.36 2.33 -23.21
C GLY A 103 -8.62 3.63 -22.89
N VAL A 104 -7.37 3.59 -22.41
CA VAL A 104 -6.61 4.79 -22.03
C VAL A 104 -5.91 5.38 -23.25
N LYS A 105 -6.19 6.65 -23.58
CA LYS A 105 -5.50 7.39 -24.65
C LYS A 105 -4.89 8.70 -24.16
N SER A 106 -5.31 9.16 -23.00
CA SER A 106 -4.86 10.39 -22.35
C SER A 106 -5.06 10.31 -20.84
N PRO A 107 -4.49 11.25 -20.05
CA PRO A 107 -4.74 11.33 -18.60
C PRO A 107 -6.22 11.35 -18.19
N LYS A 108 -7.12 11.82 -19.05
CA LYS A 108 -8.56 11.92 -18.76
C LYS A 108 -9.29 10.57 -18.83
N ASP A 109 -8.70 9.60 -19.52
CA ASP A 109 -9.29 8.27 -19.68
C ASP A 109 -8.88 7.33 -18.52
N VAL A 110 -7.92 7.78 -17.69
CA VAL A 110 -7.46 7.04 -16.52
C VAL A 110 -8.55 7.01 -15.47
N LYS A 111 -8.68 5.86 -14.82
CA LYS A 111 -9.64 5.57 -13.76
C LYS A 111 -8.89 4.98 -12.57
N VAL A 112 -9.56 4.87 -11.43
CA VAL A 112 -8.98 4.21 -10.25
C VAL A 112 -8.53 2.79 -10.59
N GLU A 113 -9.37 2.02 -11.29
CA GLU A 113 -9.07 0.63 -11.69
C GLU A 113 -7.76 0.49 -12.48
N HIS A 114 -7.53 1.40 -13.44
CA HIS A 114 -6.31 1.43 -14.25
C HIS A 114 -5.04 1.63 -13.41
N LEU A 115 -5.14 2.40 -12.33
CA LEU A 115 -3.99 2.71 -11.48
C LEU A 115 -3.74 1.67 -10.39
N MET A 116 -4.71 0.81 -10.05
CA MET A 116 -4.57 -0.12 -8.93
C MET A 116 -3.41 -1.10 -9.07
N GLY A 117 -2.94 -1.41 -10.28
CA GLY A 117 -1.72 -2.19 -10.49
C GLY A 117 -0.48 -1.59 -9.80
N CYS A 118 -0.40 -0.25 -9.73
CA CYS A 118 0.67 0.47 -9.04
C CYS A 118 0.20 1.00 -7.67
N ALA A 119 -1.01 1.57 -7.62
CA ALA A 119 -1.57 2.26 -6.47
C ALA A 119 -1.93 1.30 -5.34
N LYS A 120 -2.19 0.01 -5.58
CA LYS A 120 -2.38 -0.97 -4.49
C LYS A 120 -1.26 -0.93 -3.45
N CYS A 121 -0.03 -0.68 -3.89
CA CYS A 121 1.15 -0.60 -3.02
C CYS A 121 1.63 0.84 -2.79
N HIS A 122 1.47 1.74 -3.76
CA HIS A 122 2.00 3.10 -3.72
C HIS A 122 0.98 4.19 -3.38
N LEU A 123 -0.32 3.88 -3.33
CA LEU A 123 -1.37 4.76 -2.80
C LEU A 123 -2.62 3.91 -2.52
N PRO A 124 -2.57 2.98 -1.55
CA PRO A 124 -3.65 2.00 -1.35
C PRO A 124 -5.01 2.66 -1.15
N GLN A 125 -5.06 3.83 -0.52
CA GLN A 125 -6.28 4.61 -0.32
C GLN A 125 -6.94 5.13 -1.60
N LEU A 126 -6.27 5.07 -2.76
CA LEU A 126 -6.90 5.45 -4.03
C LEU A 126 -8.15 4.62 -4.34
N ALA A 127 -8.24 3.38 -3.82
CA ALA A 127 -9.43 2.56 -3.98
C ALA A 127 -10.70 3.16 -3.34
N ASP A 128 -10.53 4.13 -2.44
CA ASP A 128 -11.59 4.83 -1.72
C ASP A 128 -11.95 6.19 -2.38
N ALA A 129 -11.53 6.38 -3.64
CA ALA A 129 -11.77 7.58 -4.42
C ALA A 129 -12.63 7.34 -5.68
N GLU A 130 -13.13 8.42 -6.26
CA GLU A 130 -13.72 8.47 -7.61
C GLU A 130 -12.63 8.61 -8.68
N ASP A 131 -12.98 8.31 -9.94
CA ASP A 131 -12.06 8.38 -11.07
C ASP A 131 -11.48 9.79 -11.31
N SER A 132 -12.17 10.84 -10.86
CA SER A 132 -11.65 12.21 -10.91
C SER A 132 -10.34 12.37 -10.14
N VAL A 133 -10.14 11.62 -9.05
CA VAL A 133 -8.89 11.64 -8.27
C VAL A 133 -7.76 10.97 -9.04
N ALA A 134 -8.04 9.88 -9.75
CA ALA A 134 -7.06 9.23 -10.61
C ALA A 134 -6.61 10.17 -11.75
N GLN A 135 -7.56 10.87 -12.38
CA GLN A 135 -7.29 11.85 -13.43
C GLN A 135 -6.50 13.06 -12.89
N GLU A 136 -6.84 13.56 -11.70
CA GLU A 136 -6.11 14.64 -11.03
C GLU A 136 -4.67 14.22 -10.71
N LEU A 137 -4.49 12.99 -10.20
CA LEU A 137 -3.18 12.43 -9.89
C LEU A 137 -2.29 12.35 -11.14
N VAL A 138 -2.79 11.75 -12.21
CA VAL A 138 -2.02 11.63 -13.46
C VAL A 138 -1.71 13.01 -14.05
N THR A 139 -2.67 13.92 -14.07
CA THR A 139 -2.43 15.29 -14.52
C THR A 139 -1.34 15.98 -13.69
N THR A 140 -1.36 15.78 -12.36
CA THR A 140 -0.35 16.34 -11.46
C THR A 140 1.04 15.77 -11.75
N LEU A 141 1.15 14.46 -12.00
CA LEU A 141 2.41 13.80 -12.37
C LEU A 141 3.00 14.35 -13.68
N TYR A 142 2.17 14.52 -14.71
CA TYR A 142 2.61 15.06 -16.00
C TYR A 142 3.03 16.52 -15.90
N ASN A 143 2.24 17.34 -15.21
CA ASN A 143 2.59 18.75 -14.96
C ASN A 143 3.91 18.87 -14.19
N TRP A 144 4.16 17.96 -13.23
CA TRP A 144 5.41 17.92 -12.49
C TRP A 144 6.59 17.56 -13.39
N LYS A 145 6.45 16.53 -14.24
CA LYS A 145 7.46 16.16 -15.26
C LYS A 145 7.77 17.33 -16.20
N ASP A 146 6.75 18.07 -16.63
CA ASP A 146 6.93 19.20 -17.54
C ASP A 146 7.55 20.42 -16.86
N ALA A 147 7.20 20.70 -15.60
CA ALA A 147 7.85 21.73 -14.79
C ALA A 147 9.36 21.45 -14.63
N LEU A 148 9.73 20.19 -14.36
CA LEU A 148 11.13 19.77 -14.31
C LEU A 148 11.87 20.01 -15.63
N LYS A 149 11.26 19.63 -16.77
CA LYS A 149 11.83 19.88 -18.10
C LYS A 149 12.04 21.37 -18.39
N LYS A 150 11.07 22.20 -17.99
CA LYS A 150 11.12 23.66 -18.13
C LYS A 150 12.03 24.35 -17.12
N LYS A 151 12.58 23.60 -16.15
CA LYS A 151 13.35 24.13 -15.01
C LYS A 151 12.55 25.15 -14.19
N ASP A 152 11.23 25.02 -14.16
CA ASP A 152 10.33 25.85 -13.34
C ASP A 152 10.27 25.28 -11.93
N LYS A 153 11.18 25.79 -11.08
CA LYS A 153 11.34 25.30 -9.70
C LYS A 153 10.10 25.54 -8.83
N VAL A 154 9.42 26.67 -9.00
CA VAL A 154 8.26 27.02 -8.17
C VAL A 154 7.10 26.07 -8.50
N ALA A 155 6.86 25.82 -9.79
CA ALA A 155 5.83 24.87 -10.21
C ALA A 155 6.20 23.43 -9.80
N SER A 156 7.46 23.01 -9.98
CA SER A 156 7.88 21.66 -9.60
C SER A 156 7.73 21.40 -8.11
N ASP A 157 8.17 22.35 -7.26
CA ASP A 157 8.11 22.21 -5.80
C ASP A 157 6.65 22.19 -5.30
N THR A 158 5.77 22.99 -5.92
CA THR A 158 4.34 23.02 -5.59
C THR A 158 3.65 21.70 -5.93
N LEU A 159 3.92 21.16 -7.12
CA LEU A 159 3.33 19.89 -7.57
C LEU A 159 3.89 18.71 -6.80
N GLU A 160 5.17 18.74 -6.44
CA GLU A 160 5.80 17.75 -5.56
C GLU A 160 5.15 17.74 -4.18
N ALA A 161 4.91 18.91 -3.57
CA ALA A 161 4.21 19.00 -2.29
C ALA A 161 2.80 18.42 -2.37
N LYS A 162 2.09 18.65 -3.49
CA LYS A 162 0.78 18.06 -3.74
C LYS A 162 0.84 16.54 -3.89
N LEU A 163 1.84 15.98 -4.55
CA LEU A 163 2.03 14.52 -4.66
C LEU A 163 2.40 13.88 -3.30
N LYS A 164 3.10 14.60 -2.45
CA LYS A 164 3.51 14.14 -1.10
C LYS A 164 2.39 14.24 -0.05
N SER A 165 1.35 15.06 -0.28
CA SER A 165 0.24 15.19 0.66
C SER A 165 -0.60 13.91 0.77
N VAL A 166 -0.59 13.09 -0.28
CA VAL A 166 -1.16 11.75 -0.29
C VAL A 166 -0.06 10.71 -0.11
N ASN A 167 0.01 10.09 1.06
CA ASN A 167 1.06 9.15 1.42
C ASN A 167 0.54 7.98 2.26
N ILE A 168 1.40 7.00 2.52
CA ILE A 168 1.11 5.93 3.47
C ILE A 168 1.45 6.46 4.86
N ASN A 169 0.41 6.92 5.57
CA ASN A 169 0.51 7.43 6.93
C ASN A 169 -0.03 6.43 7.96
N CYS A 170 -0.16 6.89 9.22
CA CYS A 170 -0.61 6.08 10.34
C CYS A 170 -1.95 5.39 10.06
N LEU A 171 -2.93 6.08 9.46
CA LEU A 171 -4.27 5.53 9.24
C LEU A 171 -4.32 4.52 8.10
N ILE A 172 -3.35 4.54 7.19
CA ILE A 172 -3.26 3.48 6.18
C ILE A 172 -2.95 2.14 6.84
N CYS A 173 -2.02 2.12 7.79
CA CYS A 173 -1.65 0.89 8.52
C CYS A 173 -2.61 0.59 9.69
N HIS A 174 -2.93 1.60 10.50
CA HIS A 174 -3.72 1.47 11.73
C HIS A 174 -5.23 1.65 11.51
N ASN A 175 -5.71 1.73 10.28
CA ASN A 175 -7.15 1.64 9.99
C ASN A 175 -7.41 0.89 8.69
N ARG A 176 -7.09 1.51 7.55
CA ARG A 176 -7.50 1.01 6.24
C ARG A 176 -7.08 -0.44 5.97
N ASN A 177 -5.81 -0.75 6.25
CA ASN A 177 -5.20 -2.05 6.01
C ASN A 177 -5.06 -2.86 7.29
N ALA A 178 -5.68 -2.45 8.40
CA ALA A 178 -5.50 -3.13 9.69
C ALA A 178 -6.23 -4.47 9.78
N ILE A 179 -7.09 -4.80 8.80
CA ILE A 179 -7.83 -6.06 8.75
C ILE A 179 -7.78 -6.65 7.34
N THR A 180 -7.27 -7.87 7.21
CA THR A 180 -7.20 -8.62 5.95
C THR A 180 -8.41 -9.54 5.77
N HIS A 181 -8.73 -10.39 6.75
CA HIS A 181 -9.83 -11.37 6.64
C HIS A 181 -11.18 -10.75 6.99
N LYS A 182 -11.69 -9.88 6.12
CA LYS A 182 -12.88 -9.04 6.39
C LYS A 182 -14.16 -9.80 6.73
N TRP A 183 -14.31 -11.03 6.26
CA TRP A 183 -15.48 -11.86 6.57
C TRP A 183 -15.38 -12.59 7.90
N GLN A 184 -14.16 -12.71 8.46
CA GLN A 184 -13.91 -13.28 9.78
C GLN A 184 -13.82 -12.18 10.84
N ASP A 185 -13.06 -11.13 10.56
CA ASP A 185 -12.65 -10.10 11.53
C ASP A 185 -13.43 -8.78 11.36
N GLY A 186 -14.30 -8.70 10.34
CA GLY A 186 -15.04 -7.50 9.98
C GLY A 186 -14.24 -6.51 9.13
N TYR A 187 -14.88 -5.37 8.81
CA TYR A 187 -14.23 -4.29 8.09
C TYR A 187 -13.65 -3.25 9.06
N PRO A 188 -12.56 -2.56 8.69
CA PRO A 188 -12.02 -1.47 9.49
C PRO A 188 -13.05 -0.34 9.59
N LYS A 189 -13.33 0.13 10.80
CA LYS A 189 -14.40 1.09 11.07
C LYS A 189 -13.87 2.52 11.11
N ALA A 190 -14.66 3.48 10.63
CA ALA A 190 -14.38 4.90 10.76
C ALA A 190 -14.28 5.29 12.25
N GLY A 191 -13.33 6.16 12.58
CA GLY A 191 -13.11 6.60 13.97
C GLY A 191 -12.47 5.56 14.90
N VAL A 192 -12.00 4.42 14.38
CA VAL A 192 -11.31 3.40 15.17
C VAL A 192 -9.84 3.29 14.74
N VAL A 193 -8.91 3.31 15.70
CA VAL A 193 -7.50 3.04 15.45
C VAL A 193 -7.16 1.62 15.89
N TYR A 194 -6.58 0.85 15.00
CA TYR A 194 -6.28 -0.55 15.24
C TYR A 194 -4.83 -0.73 15.68
N GLY A 195 -4.60 -1.59 16.66
CA GLY A 195 -3.29 -1.85 17.24
C GLY A 195 -3.26 -3.15 18.02
N SER A 196 -2.56 -3.15 19.16
CA SER A 196 -2.48 -4.31 20.06
C SER A 196 -3.46 -4.26 21.23
N ASN A 197 -4.21 -3.17 21.38
CA ASN A 197 -5.10 -2.92 22.52
C ASN A 197 -6.51 -2.64 22.03
N ASP A 198 -7.49 -2.87 22.91
CA ASP A 198 -8.90 -2.57 22.70
C ASP A 198 -9.39 -1.57 23.74
N GLY A 199 -10.38 -0.74 23.39
CA GLY A 199 -11.05 0.16 24.34
C GLY A 199 -11.22 1.59 23.83
N GLU A 200 -11.31 2.53 24.76
CA GLU A 200 -11.39 3.96 24.47
C GLU A 200 -10.03 4.50 24.05
N HIS A 201 -10.04 5.47 23.14
CA HIS A 201 -8.84 6.18 22.71
C HIS A 201 -9.05 7.69 22.93
N PRO A 202 -8.06 8.42 23.49
CA PRO A 202 -8.25 9.78 24.00
C PRO A 202 -8.43 10.85 22.91
N SER A 203 -8.42 10.49 21.64
CA SER A 203 -8.61 11.43 20.53
C SER A 203 -10.09 11.59 20.20
N ASP A 204 -10.58 12.81 20.12
CA ASP A 204 -11.96 13.09 19.68
C ASP A 204 -12.27 12.56 18.27
N LYS A 205 -11.28 12.62 17.37
CA LYS A 205 -11.41 12.12 15.99
C LYS A 205 -11.38 10.59 15.92
N PHE A 206 -10.70 9.96 16.86
CA PHE A 206 -10.55 8.51 16.97
C PHE A 206 -10.83 8.09 18.41
N PRO A 207 -12.10 8.07 18.85
CA PRO A 207 -12.44 7.85 20.26
C PRO A 207 -12.31 6.38 20.69
N LYS A 208 -11.98 5.48 19.75
CA LYS A 208 -11.88 4.04 20.00
C LYS A 208 -10.61 3.46 19.42
N MET A 209 -10.05 2.49 20.14
CA MET A 209 -9.02 1.60 19.64
C MET A 209 -9.50 0.16 19.66
N ALA A 210 -9.00 -0.64 18.72
CA ALA A 210 -9.35 -2.05 18.61
C ALA A 210 -8.13 -2.90 18.28
N THR A 211 -8.16 -4.18 18.66
CA THR A 211 -7.07 -5.09 18.30
C THR A 211 -7.15 -5.45 16.82
N SER A 212 -6.02 -5.31 16.11
CA SER A 212 -5.87 -5.88 14.77
C SER A 212 -5.26 -7.29 14.86
N PRO A 213 -5.88 -8.31 14.26
CA PRO A 213 -5.34 -9.67 14.24
C PRO A 213 -4.00 -9.80 13.51
N ILE A 214 -3.63 -8.81 12.71
CA ILE A 214 -2.49 -8.90 11.78
C ILE A 214 -1.39 -7.88 12.07
N MET A 215 -1.57 -6.93 13.00
CA MET A 215 -0.64 -5.81 13.21
C MET A 215 0.80 -6.27 13.48
N LYS A 216 0.97 -7.41 14.16
CA LYS A 216 2.27 -8.02 14.47
C LYS A 216 2.68 -9.10 13.46
N GLU A 217 1.81 -9.42 12.52
CA GLU A 217 1.98 -10.51 11.56
C GLU A 217 2.48 -9.99 10.21
N SER A 218 3.36 -10.75 9.56
CA SER A 218 3.95 -10.37 8.26
C SER A 218 2.92 -10.12 7.15
N ILE A 219 1.71 -10.68 7.28
CA ILE A 219 0.60 -10.44 6.34
C ILE A 219 0.18 -8.96 6.28
N GLN A 220 0.39 -8.18 7.35
CA GLN A 220 0.16 -6.73 7.32
C GLN A 220 1.02 -6.05 6.24
N CYS A 221 2.31 -6.37 6.19
CA CYS A 221 3.24 -5.92 5.17
C CYS A 221 2.96 -6.58 3.81
N GLY A 222 2.54 -7.85 3.84
CA GLY A 222 2.23 -8.66 2.67
C GLY A 222 1.13 -8.09 1.77
N GLN A 223 0.23 -7.27 2.31
CA GLN A 223 -0.80 -6.56 1.54
C GLN A 223 -0.21 -5.68 0.41
N CYS A 224 1.00 -5.15 0.58
CA CYS A 224 1.70 -4.32 -0.41
C CYS A 224 2.99 -4.96 -0.93
N HIS A 225 3.64 -5.83 -0.14
CA HIS A 225 4.92 -6.46 -0.51
C HIS A 225 4.78 -7.77 -1.31
N GLY A 226 3.54 -8.18 -1.58
CA GLY A 226 3.15 -9.05 -2.70
C GLY A 226 3.62 -10.50 -2.61
N MET A 227 2.75 -11.42 -2.99
CA MET A 227 3.13 -12.83 -3.15
C MET A 227 3.63 -13.12 -4.56
N GLY A 228 3.30 -12.30 -5.55
CA GLY A 228 3.59 -12.59 -6.96
C GLY A 228 2.84 -11.62 -7.86
N PRO A 229 2.53 -11.99 -9.12
CA PRO A 229 1.66 -11.21 -9.97
C PRO A 229 0.30 -10.97 -9.29
N ASN A 230 -0.22 -9.74 -9.39
CA ASN A 230 -1.55 -9.37 -8.89
C ASN A 230 -2.64 -9.91 -9.84
N MET A 231 -2.82 -11.24 -9.86
CA MET A 231 -3.77 -11.93 -10.76
C MET A 231 -5.24 -11.64 -10.43
N GLU A 232 -5.51 -10.94 -9.32
CA GLU A 232 -6.85 -10.46 -8.97
C GLU A 232 -7.26 -9.17 -9.71
N LEU A 233 -6.33 -8.53 -10.45
CA LEU A 233 -6.60 -7.34 -11.23
C LEU A 233 -6.81 -7.70 -12.71
N ASP A 234 -7.67 -6.95 -13.40
CA ASP A 234 -7.94 -7.13 -14.84
C ASP A 234 -6.68 -7.04 -15.71
N GLN A 235 -5.71 -6.23 -15.28
CA GLN A 235 -4.37 -6.20 -15.86
C GLN A 235 -3.34 -6.61 -14.79
N PRO A 236 -3.00 -7.91 -14.70
CA PRO A 236 -2.03 -8.39 -13.73
C PRO A 236 -0.70 -7.66 -13.89
N THR A 237 -0.19 -7.18 -12.76
CA THR A 237 1.10 -6.48 -12.66
C THR A 237 1.92 -7.14 -11.56
N GLN A 238 3.23 -7.23 -11.75
CA GLN A 238 4.16 -7.75 -10.76
C GLN A 238 5.24 -6.71 -10.49
N CYS A 239 5.37 -6.32 -9.22
CA CYS A 239 6.43 -5.40 -8.76
C CYS A 239 7.15 -5.97 -7.53
N CYS A 240 6.40 -6.31 -6.48
CA CYS A 240 6.97 -6.81 -5.22
C CYS A 240 6.70 -8.31 -5.06
N THR A 241 7.74 -9.07 -4.71
CA THR A 241 7.66 -10.51 -4.40
C THR A 241 8.26 -10.85 -3.04
N SER A 242 8.55 -9.83 -2.22
CA SER A 242 9.22 -10.02 -0.93
C SER A 242 8.37 -10.84 0.02
N TYR A 243 7.04 -10.64 0.03
CA TYR A 243 6.17 -11.44 0.90
C TYR A 243 6.01 -12.87 0.39
N GLY A 244 5.96 -13.08 -0.93
CA GLY A 244 5.96 -14.42 -1.54
C GLY A 244 7.23 -15.20 -1.20
N SER A 245 8.41 -14.62 -1.47
CA SER A 245 9.68 -15.27 -1.12
C SER A 245 9.86 -15.46 0.39
N TYR A 246 9.36 -14.54 1.21
CA TYR A 246 9.29 -14.75 2.66
C TYR A 246 8.48 -15.99 3.03
N LEU A 247 7.32 -16.20 2.42
CA LEU A 247 6.48 -17.37 2.71
C LEU A 247 7.10 -18.68 2.16
N TRP A 248 7.59 -18.67 0.92
CA TRP A 248 7.94 -19.89 0.21
C TRP A 248 9.39 -20.34 0.41
N VAL A 249 10.26 -19.41 0.84
CA VAL A 249 11.66 -19.71 1.13
C VAL A 249 11.85 -19.64 2.63
N TYR A 250 11.79 -18.45 3.23
CA TYR A 250 12.19 -18.29 4.64
C TYR A 250 11.27 -19.05 5.62
N LYS A 251 9.95 -18.90 5.52
CA LYS A 251 9.03 -19.66 6.40
C LYS A 251 9.05 -21.16 6.12
N ALA A 252 9.18 -21.57 4.86
CA ALA A 252 9.29 -22.98 4.46
C ALA A 252 10.58 -23.63 4.98
N GLU A 253 11.68 -22.88 5.00
CA GLU A 253 12.97 -23.23 5.59
C GLU A 253 13.02 -22.88 7.08
N ILE A 254 11.91 -23.09 7.79
CA ILE A 254 11.79 -22.98 9.26
C ILE A 254 12.15 -21.62 9.89
N GLY A 255 12.27 -20.55 9.09
CA GLY A 255 12.38 -19.18 9.58
C GLY A 255 11.20 -18.80 10.47
N GLN A 256 11.45 -18.14 11.60
CA GLN A 256 10.42 -17.86 12.61
C GLN A 256 10.09 -16.37 12.74
N GLU A 257 10.96 -15.48 12.27
CA GLU A 257 10.80 -14.05 12.51
C GLU A 257 9.77 -13.43 11.58
N SER A 258 9.03 -12.43 12.07
CA SER A 258 8.12 -11.63 11.23
C SER A 258 8.83 -10.49 10.51
N CYS A 259 8.17 -9.91 9.50
CA CYS A 259 8.65 -8.70 8.82
C CYS A 259 8.91 -7.58 9.84
N GLN A 260 7.97 -7.38 10.78
CA GLN A 260 8.05 -6.36 11.81
C GLN A 260 9.20 -6.61 12.79
N GLU A 261 9.42 -7.87 13.19
CA GLU A 261 10.54 -8.22 14.08
C GLU A 261 11.89 -7.87 13.46
N CYS A 262 12.10 -8.22 12.17
CA CYS A 262 13.34 -7.90 11.47
C CYS A 262 13.47 -6.41 11.15
N HIS A 263 12.46 -5.80 10.53
CA HIS A 263 12.54 -4.43 10.00
C HIS A 263 12.30 -3.33 11.03
N MET A 264 11.58 -3.60 12.12
CA MET A 264 11.23 -2.57 13.12
C MET A 264 11.94 -2.79 14.45
N THR A 265 11.95 -4.02 14.96
CA THR A 265 12.46 -4.33 16.32
C THR A 265 13.96 -4.59 16.33
N LYS A 266 14.45 -5.61 15.62
CA LYS A 266 15.88 -5.99 15.63
C LYS A 266 16.76 -4.94 14.95
N SER A 267 16.23 -4.27 13.94
CA SER A 267 16.84 -3.11 13.29
C SER A 267 16.97 -1.88 14.19
N LYS A 268 16.10 -1.79 15.21
CA LYS A 268 15.89 -0.60 16.06
C LYS A 268 15.43 0.64 15.28
N LEU A 269 14.84 0.45 14.09
CA LEU A 269 14.33 1.54 13.25
C LEU A 269 12.87 1.91 13.57
N GLY A 270 12.12 1.05 14.26
CA GLY A 270 10.74 1.32 14.63
C GLY A 270 9.87 1.60 13.39
N HIS A 271 9.22 2.76 13.35
CA HIS A 271 8.38 3.17 12.21
C HIS A 271 9.19 3.71 11.01
N ASN A 272 10.52 3.82 11.13
CA ASN A 272 11.40 4.10 10.00
C ASN A 272 11.61 2.82 9.18
N ILE A 273 10.55 2.34 8.52
CA ILE A 273 10.56 1.08 7.78
C ILE A 273 11.39 1.27 6.51
N GLN A 274 12.60 0.71 6.50
CA GLN A 274 13.58 0.84 5.43
C GLN A 274 13.89 -0.51 4.76
N GLY A 275 14.42 -0.42 3.54
CA GLY A 275 15.02 -1.53 2.81
C GLY A 275 16.54 -1.37 2.69
N TYR A 276 17.12 -1.93 1.62
CA TYR A 276 18.57 -2.03 1.41
C TYR A 276 19.37 -0.71 1.41
N ARG A 277 18.70 0.45 1.29
CA ARG A 277 19.36 1.77 1.32
C ARG A 277 19.78 2.20 2.73
N ASP A 278 19.23 1.58 3.76
CA ASP A 278 19.61 1.86 5.14
C ASP A 278 20.81 1.00 5.58
N PRO A 279 21.82 1.60 6.23
CA PRO A 279 23.00 0.86 6.67
C PRO A 279 22.78 -0.29 7.64
N ALA A 280 21.78 -0.20 8.52
CA ALA A 280 21.43 -1.32 9.38
C ALA A 280 20.82 -2.47 8.56
N MET A 281 20.06 -2.15 7.51
CA MET A 281 19.42 -3.15 6.67
C MET A 281 20.41 -3.89 5.79
N TYR A 282 21.27 -3.21 5.03
CA TYR A 282 22.19 -3.93 4.13
C TYR A 282 23.20 -4.79 4.89
N LYS A 283 23.69 -4.35 6.06
CA LYS A 283 24.65 -5.11 6.87
C LYS A 283 24.07 -6.39 7.44
N ASN A 284 22.77 -6.38 7.73
CA ASN A 284 22.06 -7.56 8.21
C ASN A 284 21.63 -8.47 7.06
N ALA A 285 21.32 -7.90 5.90
CA ALA A 285 20.76 -8.62 4.76
C ALA A 285 21.80 -9.30 3.86
N VAL A 286 22.98 -8.72 3.65
CA VAL A 286 23.94 -9.24 2.67
C VAL A 286 25.36 -9.27 3.23
N ASP A 287 26.02 -10.40 3.03
CA ASP A 287 27.46 -10.57 3.26
C ASP A 287 28.20 -10.56 1.91
N PHE A 288 29.20 -9.70 1.78
CA PHE A 288 30.01 -9.56 0.56
C PHE A 288 31.47 -9.85 0.87
N LYS A 289 32.07 -10.78 0.13
CA LYS A 289 33.52 -11.00 0.11
C LYS A 289 34.04 -10.72 -1.30
N VAL A 290 35.03 -9.83 -1.38
CA VAL A 290 35.64 -9.43 -2.65
C VAL A 290 37.13 -9.73 -2.59
N GLU A 291 37.58 -10.54 -3.54
CA GLU A 291 38.99 -10.79 -3.81
C GLU A 291 39.32 -10.16 -5.16
N ALA A 292 40.33 -9.29 -5.20
CA ALA A 292 40.73 -8.64 -6.44
C ALA A 292 42.25 -8.63 -6.60
N PHE A 293 42.72 -8.88 -7.82
CA PHE A 293 44.13 -8.70 -8.17
C PHE A 293 44.27 -8.12 -9.58
N GLY A 294 45.28 -7.25 -9.73
CA GLY A 294 45.66 -6.69 -11.02
C GLY A 294 46.64 -7.61 -11.75
N TYR A 295 46.53 -7.68 -13.07
CA TYR A 295 47.53 -8.33 -13.91
C TYR A 295 47.65 -7.59 -15.25
N HIS A 296 48.79 -7.77 -15.93
CA HIS A 296 48.98 -7.25 -17.27
C HIS A 296 48.68 -8.36 -18.27
N TRP A 297 47.60 -8.20 -19.05
CA TRP A 297 47.31 -9.09 -20.17
C TRP A 297 48.15 -8.65 -21.38
N ARG A 298 48.82 -9.61 -22.01
CA ARG A 298 49.53 -9.38 -23.26
C ARG A 298 48.74 -9.99 -24.40
N ASP A 299 48.32 -9.13 -25.33
CA ASP A 299 47.71 -9.54 -26.60
C ASP A 299 48.69 -9.15 -27.72
N GLY A 300 49.57 -10.09 -28.07
CA GLY A 300 50.72 -9.81 -28.92
C GLY A 300 51.69 -8.79 -28.30
N ALA A 301 51.92 -7.67 -28.99
CA ALA A 301 52.81 -6.59 -28.55
C ALA A 301 52.14 -5.57 -27.61
N GLU A 302 50.80 -5.62 -27.46
CA GLU A 302 50.06 -4.65 -26.66
C GLU A 302 49.91 -5.14 -25.21
N ILE A 303 50.40 -4.35 -24.25
CA ILE A 303 50.28 -4.63 -22.82
C ILE A 303 49.05 -3.88 -22.28
N LYS A 304 48.02 -4.62 -21.85
CA LYS A 304 46.78 -4.06 -21.29
C LYS A 304 46.69 -4.37 -19.80
N PRO A 305 46.60 -3.38 -18.90
CA PRO A 305 46.28 -3.64 -17.50
C PRO A 305 44.85 -4.20 -17.40
N LYS A 306 44.69 -5.25 -16.60
CA LYS A 306 43.42 -5.92 -16.31
C LYS A 306 43.32 -6.16 -14.80
N ALA A 307 42.11 -6.38 -14.32
CA ALA A 307 41.84 -6.84 -12.98
C ALA A 307 40.96 -8.09 -13.04
N VAL A 308 41.27 -9.08 -12.20
CA VAL A 308 40.33 -10.15 -11.87
C VAL A 308 39.66 -9.75 -10.57
N VAL A 309 38.33 -9.78 -10.55
CA VAL A 309 37.53 -9.52 -9.37
C VAL A 309 36.63 -10.73 -9.16
N LYS A 310 36.79 -11.40 -8.02
CA LYS A 310 35.92 -12.46 -7.54
C LYS A 310 35.03 -11.90 -6.44
N VAL A 311 33.73 -12.08 -6.59
CA VAL A 311 32.72 -11.63 -5.63
C VAL A 311 31.94 -12.84 -5.14
N GLU A 312 31.92 -13.05 -3.83
CA GLU A 312 31.01 -13.97 -3.15
C GLU A 312 29.98 -13.14 -2.38
N MET A 313 28.70 -13.38 -2.65
CA MET A 313 27.59 -12.67 -2.03
C MET A 313 26.66 -13.69 -1.39
N THR A 314 26.35 -13.52 -0.10
CA THR A 314 25.37 -14.34 0.62
C THR A 314 24.19 -13.48 1.02
N ASN A 315 22.98 -13.85 0.56
CA ASN A 315 21.75 -13.26 1.05
C ASN A 315 21.36 -13.91 2.40
N ARG A 316 21.35 -13.12 3.46
CA ARG A 316 20.90 -13.49 4.80
C ARG A 316 19.51 -12.96 5.13
N SER A 317 18.91 -12.19 4.23
CA SER A 317 17.52 -11.74 4.42
C SER A 317 16.56 -12.91 4.24
N GLY A 318 15.46 -12.88 4.99
CA GLY A 318 14.40 -13.88 4.91
C GLY A 318 13.50 -13.74 3.68
N HIS A 319 13.96 -13.12 2.59
CA HIS A 319 13.22 -12.96 1.35
C HIS A 319 14.16 -12.58 0.20
N SER A 320 13.64 -12.51 -1.03
CA SER A 320 14.38 -11.92 -2.15
C SER A 320 14.59 -10.42 -1.89
N ILE A 321 15.81 -9.91 -2.08
CA ILE A 321 16.06 -8.47 -2.02
C ILE A 321 15.54 -7.87 -3.35
N PRO A 322 14.61 -6.89 -3.31
CA PRO A 322 14.11 -6.29 -4.54
C PRO A 322 15.27 -5.67 -5.34
N ASP A 323 15.22 -5.86 -6.66
CA ASP A 323 16.26 -5.47 -7.63
C ASP A 323 17.54 -6.35 -7.66
N GLY A 324 17.58 -7.47 -6.93
CA GLY A 324 18.69 -8.45 -6.96
C GLY A 324 18.81 -9.28 -5.69
#